data_AF-A0A4V2E949-F1
#
_entry.id   AF-A0A4V2E949-F1
#
_cell.length_a   1.000
_cell.length_b   1.000
_cell.length_c   1.000
_cell.angle_alpha   90.00
_cell.angle_beta   90.00
_cell.angle_gamma   90.00
#
_symmetry.space_group_name_H-M   'P 1'
#
loop_
_entity.id
_entity.type
_entity.pdbx_description
1 polymer ?
#
loop_
_entity_poly.entity_id
_entity_poly.type
_entity_poly.pdbx_seq_one_letter_code
_entity_poly.pdbx_strand_id
1 'polypeptide(L)'
;MTRLMPALFAAAVVALGSATGFAQENRGTAEQRAACTPDAFRLCSAYIPDPSGVEACLRLRKSDLSEGCKAVFEQASTGSARGR
;
A
#
# COMPACT_ATOMS: atom_id res chain seq x y z
N MET A 1 -49.72 13.86 35.52
CA MET A 1 -49.51 13.48 36.94
C MET A 1 -48.40 12.44 37.00
N THR A 2 -47.18 12.95 37.11
CA THR A 2 -46.00 12.38 37.79
C THR A 2 -45.72 10.88 37.67
N ARG A 3 -44.73 10.50 36.86
CA ARG A 3 -43.60 9.66 37.33
C ARG A 3 -42.29 10.17 36.75
N LEU A 4 -41.66 11.07 37.52
CA LEU A 4 -40.24 11.33 37.45
C LEU A 4 -39.49 10.06 37.89
N MET A 5 -38.61 9.53 37.05
CA MET A 5 -37.43 8.80 37.50
C MET A 5 -36.22 9.42 36.79
N PRO A 6 -35.49 10.32 37.46
CA PRO A 6 -34.23 10.86 36.96
C PRO A 6 -33.06 9.99 37.42
N ALA A 7 -32.00 10.05 36.61
CA ALA A 7 -30.61 9.75 36.93
C ALA A 7 -30.23 8.29 37.18
N LEU A 8 -29.43 7.71 36.29
CA LEU A 8 -27.99 7.53 36.56
C LEU A 8 -27.25 6.94 35.34
N PHE A 9 -26.08 7.52 35.06
CA PHE A 9 -25.03 7.17 34.08
C PHE A 9 -25.23 7.68 32.64
N ALA A 10 -24.84 8.93 32.37
CA ALA A 10 -23.49 9.31 31.91
C ALA A 10 -23.23 8.79 30.48
N ALA A 11 -23.58 9.59 29.47
CA ALA A 11 -22.63 10.47 28.77
C ALA A 11 -21.59 9.70 27.93
N ALA A 12 -21.88 9.62 26.63
CA ALA A 12 -20.99 9.78 25.49
C ALA A 12 -19.56 9.20 25.55
N VAL A 13 -19.24 8.27 24.64
CA VAL A 13 -18.17 8.50 23.65
C VAL A 13 -18.29 7.61 22.42
N VAL A 14 -18.00 8.25 21.29
CA VAL A 14 -17.93 7.81 19.89
C VAL A 14 -16.67 6.98 19.63
N ALA A 15 -16.74 5.97 18.75
CA ALA A 15 -15.72 5.63 17.71
C ALA A 15 -16.17 4.35 16.98
N LEU A 16 -16.68 4.38 15.74
CA LEU A 16 -15.94 4.48 14.47
C LEU A 16 -14.67 3.63 14.44
N GLY A 17 -14.69 2.57 13.63
CA GLY A 17 -13.52 1.75 13.36
C GLY A 17 -13.73 0.69 12.28
N SER A 18 -14.42 1.03 11.18
CA SER A 18 -14.44 0.23 9.97
C SER A 18 -13.04 0.22 9.34
N ALA A 19 -12.39 -0.93 9.31
CA ALA A 19 -11.31 -1.19 8.36
C ALA A 19 -11.22 -2.70 8.14
N THR A 20 -12.10 -3.23 7.29
CA THR A 20 -11.78 -4.44 6.54
C THR A 20 -10.49 -4.14 5.80
N GLY A 21 -9.37 -4.66 6.31
CA GLY A 21 -8.08 -4.55 5.66
C GLY A 21 -8.22 -5.13 4.26
N PHE A 22 -8.28 -4.26 3.25
CA PHE A 22 -8.11 -4.68 1.88
C PHE A 22 -6.73 -5.31 1.80
N ALA A 23 -6.69 -6.61 1.55
CA ALA A 23 -5.48 -7.28 1.12
C ALA A 23 -5.09 -6.66 -0.22
N GLN A 24 -4.39 -5.52 -0.17
CA GLN A 24 -3.77 -4.93 -1.32
C GLN A 24 -2.68 -5.92 -1.74
N GLU A 25 -2.99 -6.67 -2.80
CA GLU A 25 -2.06 -7.49 -3.54
C GLU A 25 -0.71 -6.76 -3.60
N ASN A 26 0.32 -7.40 -3.03
CA ASN A 26 1.61 -6.82 -2.63
C ASN A 26 2.49 -6.33 -3.82
N ARG A 27 1.87 -6.11 -4.98
CA ARG A 27 2.45 -5.80 -6.28
C ARG A 27 2.47 -4.29 -6.58
N GLY A 28 2.31 -3.47 -5.54
CA GLY A 28 2.20 -2.01 -5.63
C GLY A 28 0.91 -1.50 -6.27
N THR A 29 0.68 -0.18 -6.20
CA THR A 29 -0.44 0.52 -6.83
C THR A 29 -0.28 0.62 -8.35
N ALA A 30 -1.32 1.02 -9.07
CA ALA A 30 -1.24 1.22 -10.52
C ALA A 30 -0.21 2.30 -10.87
N GLU A 31 -0.13 3.35 -10.06
CA GLU A 31 0.82 4.45 -10.20
C GLU A 31 2.26 3.97 -9.98
N GLN A 32 2.48 3.12 -8.98
CA GLN A 32 3.79 2.51 -8.72
C GLN A 32 4.25 1.63 -9.90
N ARG A 33 3.33 0.85 -10.48
CA ARG A 33 3.62 0.06 -11.67
C ARG A 33 3.94 0.93 -12.87
N ALA A 34 3.17 2.00 -13.11
CA ALA A 34 3.41 2.94 -14.19
C ALA A 34 4.79 3.60 -14.10
N ALA A 35 5.24 3.96 -12.90
CA ALA A 35 6.58 4.50 -12.67
C ALA A 35 7.69 3.51 -13.05
N CYS A 36 7.45 2.20 -12.89
CA CYS A 36 8.40 1.14 -13.20
C CYS A 36 8.25 0.54 -14.61
N THR A 37 7.18 0.84 -15.33
CA THR A 37 6.93 0.40 -16.71
C THR A 37 8.11 0.66 -17.67
N PRO A 38 8.71 1.87 -17.75
CA PRO A 38 9.81 2.09 -18.69
C PRO A 38 11.04 1.24 -18.37
N ASP A 39 11.33 1.01 -17.08
CA ASP A 39 12.42 0.13 -16.65
C ASP A 39 12.10 -1.35 -16.89
N ALA A 40 10.83 -1.75 -16.72
CA ALA A 40 10.39 -3.11 -17.01
C ALA A 40 10.62 -3.45 -18.48
N PHE A 41 10.26 -2.55 -19.40
CA PHE A 41 10.50 -2.75 -20.83
C PHE A 41 11.98 -2.71 -21.20
N ARG A 42 12.78 -1.86 -20.56
CA ARG A 42 14.21 -1.69 -20.90
C ARG A 42 15.09 -2.79 -20.31
N LEU A 43 14.85 -3.18 -19.06
CA LEU A 43 15.72 -4.08 -18.29
C LEU A 43 15.17 -5.51 -18.18
N CYS A 44 13.84 -5.66 -18.22
CA CYS A 44 13.14 -6.89 -17.84
C CYS A 44 12.17 -7.38 -18.92
N SER A 45 12.36 -6.99 -20.19
CA SER A 45 11.47 -7.35 -21.31
C SER A 45 11.27 -8.85 -21.49
N ALA A 46 12.28 -9.66 -21.15
CA ALA A 46 12.22 -11.11 -21.20
C ALA A 46 11.16 -11.72 -20.26
N TYR A 47 10.70 -10.98 -19.25
CA TYR A 47 9.69 -11.42 -18.29
C TYR A 47 8.29 -10.93 -18.64
N ILE A 48 8.12 -10.10 -19.67
CA ILE A 48 6.80 -9.66 -20.14
C ILE A 48 6.16 -10.82 -20.93
N PRO A 49 4.90 -11.20 -20.66
CA PRO A 49 3.87 -10.47 -19.90
C PRO A 49 3.70 -10.90 -18.44
N ASP A 50 4.58 -11.74 -17.88
CA ASP A 50 4.49 -12.21 -16.49
C ASP A 50 4.85 -11.09 -15.49
N PRO A 51 3.86 -10.49 -14.80
CA PRO A 51 4.16 -9.31 -14.03
C PRO A 51 4.79 -9.64 -12.67
N SER A 52 4.82 -10.92 -12.26
CA SER A 52 5.54 -11.38 -11.07
C SER A 52 7.04 -11.53 -11.36
N GLY A 53 7.39 -12.09 -12.52
CA GLY A 53 8.75 -12.14 -13.02
C GLY A 53 9.33 -10.77 -13.31
N VAL A 54 8.51 -9.84 -13.84
CA VAL A 54 8.91 -8.43 -14.00
C VAL A 54 9.24 -7.81 -12.65
N GLU A 55 8.38 -7.96 -11.64
CA GLU A 55 8.66 -7.44 -10.29
C GLU A 55 9.96 -8.03 -9.71
N ALA A 56 10.16 -9.34 -9.82
CA ALA A 56 11.37 -10.01 -9.36
C ALA A 56 12.62 -9.48 -10.09
N CYS A 57 12.55 -9.30 -11.40
CA CYS A 57 13.65 -8.73 -12.19
C CYS A 57 13.96 -7.28 -11.78
N LEU A 58 12.95 -6.43 -11.61
CA LEU A 58 13.13 -5.05 -11.13
C LEU A 58 13.77 -5.01 -9.74
N ARG A 59 13.37 -5.93 -8.84
CA ARG A 59 13.98 -6.05 -7.51
C ARG A 59 15.45 -6.46 -7.55
N LEU A 60 15.87 -7.26 -8.53
CA LEU A 60 17.27 -7.64 -8.75
C LEU A 60 18.08 -6.51 -9.39
N ARG A 61 17.43 -5.69 -10.22
CA ARG A 61 18.06 -4.59 -10.97
C ARG A 61 17.91 -3.22 -10.28
N LYS A 62 17.69 -3.18 -8.96
CA LYS A 62 17.44 -1.93 -8.20
C LYS A 62 18.47 -0.83 -8.46
N SER A 63 19.74 -1.17 -8.66
CA SER A 63 20.83 -0.23 -9.01
C SER A 63 20.61 0.47 -10.35
N ASP A 64 20.05 -0.25 -11.33
CA ASP A 64 19.92 0.16 -12.73
C ASP A 64 18.56 0.80 -13.06
N LEU A 65 17.64 0.80 -12.10
CA LEU A 65 16.34 1.45 -12.19
C LEU A 65 16.45 2.98 -12.31
N SER A 66 15.48 3.59 -12.97
CA SER A 66 15.26 5.04 -12.93
C SER A 66 14.93 5.51 -11.51
N GLU A 67 15.16 6.79 -11.23
CA GLU A 67 14.89 7.39 -9.92
C GLU A 67 13.42 7.23 -9.51
N GLY A 68 12.48 7.37 -10.47
CA GLY A 68 11.05 7.19 -10.23
C GLY A 68 10.70 5.78 -9.75
N CYS A 69 11.25 4.75 -10.40
CA CYS A 69 11.01 3.37 -10.00
C CYS A 69 11.77 3.00 -8.70
N LYS A 70 12.97 3.56 -8.47
CA LYS A 70 13.69 3.40 -7.18
C LYS A 70 12.88 3.93 -6.01
N ALA A 71 12.29 5.12 -6.16
CA ALA A 71 11.46 5.73 -5.13
C ALA A 71 10.26 4.84 -4.76
N VAL A 72 9.70 4.06 -5.68
CA VAL A 72 8.64 3.08 -5.38
C VAL A 72 9.13 2.02 -4.40
N PHE A 73 10.31 1.43 -4.65
CA PHE A 73 10.89 0.41 -3.79
C PHE A 73 11.36 0.95 -2.43
N GLU A 74 11.81 2.21 -2.38
CA GLU A 74 12.18 2.88 -1.12
C GLU A 74 10.95 3.22 -0.26
N GLN A 75 9.89 3.74 -0.88
CA GLN A 75 8.62 4.04 -0.19
C GLN A 75 7.97 2.78 0.38
N ALA A 76 8.05 1.64 -0.33
CA ALA A 76 7.58 0.36 0.19
C ALA A 76 8.31 -0.06 1.48
N SER A 77 9.60 0.26 1.60
CA SER A 77 10.39 -0.01 2.81
C SER A 77 10.03 0.92 3.97
N THR A 78 9.76 2.20 3.70
CA THR A 78 9.44 3.20 4.72
C THR A 78 7.98 3.12 5.20
N GLY A 79 7.03 2.82 4.31
CA GLY A 79 5.62 2.63 4.65
C GLY A 79 5.38 1.43 5.57
N SER A 80 6.20 0.37 5.45
CA SER A 80 6.18 -0.79 6.35
C SER A 80 6.70 -0.48 7.77
N ALA A 81 7.57 0.53 7.92
CA ALA A 81 8.10 0.96 9.22
C ALA A 81 7.18 1.95 9.96
N ARG A 82 6.25 2.63 9.25
CA ARG A 82 5.34 3.62 9.85
C ARG A 82 4.05 3.01 10.42
N GLY A 83 3.78 1.73 10.14
CA GLY A 83 2.58 1.02 10.57
C GLY A 83 2.83 -0.11 11.58
N ARG A 84 3.99 -0.14 12.24
CA ARG A 84 4.30 -1.10 13.31
C ARG A 84 4.40 -0.39 14.65
#